data_AF-A0A6J7FKD6-F1
#
_entry.id   AF-A0A6J7FKD6-F1
#
_cell.length_a   1.000
_cell.length_b   1.000
_cell.length_c   1.000
_cell.angle_alpha   90.00
_cell.angle_beta   90.00
_cell.angle_gamma   90.00
#
_symmetry.space_group_name_H-M   'P 1'
#
loop_
_entity.id
_entity.type
_entity.pdbx_description
1 polymer ?
#
loop_
_entity_poly.entity_id
_entity_poly.type
_entity_poly.pdbx_seq_one_letter_code
_entity_poly.pdbx_strand_id
1 'polypeptide(L)'
;MAIARIGLDSVHARMTVLDDDGTERPARDLLDAPASRTLSTHAVTGTAEPERGVALPYRGDVLRGEHLREQLTRWVDAGVIEPTAADKVRTVMAHPEWLALPGQTVAVLGAGAEMGALSTLLSWGATVAALDLPRPALWERLVSDAQASAGTLLVPTDEAVPDGGPGAAGADLLREVPALAEWLDAVPGRLVLGNYLYADGGTHVKVTVAADLLAERLRRRRHDLGLSFLATPTDAFAVPHAAVAHSRARRRSLVSRAVAAGSARQLLQPAYTDIAGPQICDALVPVQGPNYALAKRLQRWRAAVERADGHTVSFHVAPSTRTRSVTKNKALAAAFAGAHHFGVEIFAPETANTLMAVLLVHDLNVAAPEREHPWQDEADGAVHGGLWRTAYEPRSALNVAALLGMPSTLR
;
A
#
# COMPACT_ATOMS: atom_id res chain seq x y z
N MET A 1 -5.51 -21.85 -0.07
CA MET A 1 -4.25 -21.22 -0.53
C MET A 1 -3.74 -21.68 -1.91
N ALA A 2 -4.20 -22.80 -2.47
CA ALA A 2 -3.66 -23.34 -3.74
C ALA A 2 -3.59 -22.33 -4.91
N ILE A 3 -4.65 -21.53 -5.13
CA ILE A 3 -4.67 -20.51 -6.22
C ILE A 3 -3.52 -19.51 -6.08
N ALA A 4 -3.26 -19.03 -4.87
CA ALA A 4 -2.21 -18.03 -4.62
C ALA A 4 -0.81 -18.62 -4.86
N ARG A 5 -0.54 -19.83 -4.33
CA ARG A 5 0.74 -20.52 -4.52
C ARG A 5 1.01 -20.82 -5.99
N ILE A 6 0.05 -21.44 -6.69
CA ILE A 6 0.16 -21.76 -8.13
C ILE A 6 0.33 -20.49 -8.96
N GLY A 7 -0.36 -19.41 -8.59
CA GLY A 7 -0.25 -18.11 -9.26
C GLY A 7 1.16 -17.52 -9.17
N LEU A 8 1.75 -17.48 -7.97
CA LEU A 8 3.12 -17.03 -7.75
C LEU A 8 4.13 -17.93 -8.47
N ASP A 9 4.00 -19.26 -8.31
CA ASP A 9 4.86 -20.24 -8.97
C ASP A 9 4.85 -20.10 -10.49
N SER A 10 3.66 -19.91 -11.08
CA SER A 10 3.49 -19.71 -12.52
C SER A 10 4.18 -18.44 -13.00
N VAL A 11 4.16 -17.36 -12.22
CA VAL A 11 4.81 -16.11 -12.60
C VAL A 11 6.33 -16.24 -12.49
N HIS A 12 6.83 -16.84 -11.41
CA HIS A 12 8.27 -17.12 -11.24
C HIS A 12 8.84 -18.08 -12.29
N ALA A 13 8.03 -19.01 -12.79
CA ALA A 13 8.44 -19.96 -13.83
C ALA A 13 8.40 -19.37 -15.25
N ARG A 14 7.48 -18.44 -15.53
CA ARG A 14 7.21 -17.94 -16.89
C ARG A 14 7.84 -16.59 -17.20
N MET A 15 8.08 -15.76 -16.20
CA MET A 15 8.85 -14.53 -16.41
C MET A 15 10.32 -14.90 -16.58
N THR A 16 10.98 -14.20 -17.50
CA THR A 16 12.40 -14.40 -17.79
C THR A 16 13.22 -13.19 -17.37
N VAL A 17 14.45 -13.46 -16.97
CA VAL A 17 15.52 -12.50 -16.76
C VAL A 17 16.48 -12.66 -17.93
N LEU A 18 16.96 -11.53 -18.44
CA LEU A 18 17.96 -11.49 -19.49
C LEU A 18 19.31 -11.19 -18.83
N ASP A 19 20.26 -12.11 -18.98
CA ASP A 19 21.63 -11.92 -18.53
C ASP A 19 22.40 -10.97 -19.46
N ASP A 20 23.55 -10.48 -18.98
CA ASP A 20 24.42 -9.57 -19.74
C ASP A 20 24.94 -10.21 -21.05
N ASP A 21 25.03 -11.54 -21.11
CA ASP A 21 25.41 -12.30 -22.31
C ASP A 21 24.24 -12.55 -23.28
N GLY A 22 23.03 -12.08 -22.94
CA GLY A 22 21.83 -12.24 -23.73
C GLY A 22 21.08 -13.57 -23.50
N THR A 23 21.53 -14.38 -22.55
CA THR A 23 20.83 -15.62 -22.18
C THR A 23 19.54 -15.31 -21.41
N GLU A 24 18.43 -15.95 -21.80
CA GLU A 24 17.17 -15.89 -21.05
C GLU A 24 17.09 -17.04 -20.06
N ARG A 25 16.80 -16.71 -18.79
CA ARG A 25 16.55 -17.69 -17.72
C ARG A 25 15.26 -17.39 -16.98
N PRO A 26 14.58 -18.41 -16.41
CA PRO A 26 13.41 -18.18 -15.56
C PRO A 26 13.75 -17.24 -14.39
N ALA A 27 12.82 -16.36 -14.03
CA ALA A 27 13.02 -15.37 -12.96
C ALA A 27 13.25 -16.03 -11.60
N ARG A 28 12.72 -17.24 -11.38
CA ARG A 28 13.02 -18.06 -10.18
C ARG A 28 14.51 -18.33 -9.97
N ASP A 29 15.34 -18.29 -11.01
CA ASP A 29 16.77 -18.54 -10.88
C ASP A 29 17.47 -17.43 -10.06
N LEU A 30 16.85 -16.24 -9.95
CA LEU A 30 17.34 -15.17 -9.07
C LEU A 30 17.26 -15.53 -7.58
N LEU A 31 16.49 -16.55 -7.20
CA LEU A 31 16.39 -17.00 -5.81
C LEU A 31 17.73 -17.53 -5.30
N ASP A 32 18.54 -18.10 -6.19
CA ASP A 32 19.82 -18.74 -5.88
C ASP A 32 21.02 -18.09 -6.60
N ALA A 33 20.78 -17.15 -7.52
CA ALA A 33 21.84 -16.40 -8.20
C ALA A 33 22.75 -15.64 -7.22
N PRO A 34 24.04 -15.46 -7.56
CA PRO A 34 24.95 -14.61 -6.79
C PRO A 34 24.63 -13.12 -7.00
N ALA A 35 25.02 -12.28 -6.03
CA ALA A 35 24.99 -10.83 -6.19
C ALA A 35 25.96 -10.35 -7.29
N SER A 36 25.51 -9.38 -8.09
CA SER A 36 26.32 -8.74 -9.12
C SER A 36 27.33 -7.73 -8.55
N ARG A 37 27.05 -7.21 -7.35
CA ARG A 37 27.96 -6.37 -6.55
C ARG A 37 27.60 -6.45 -5.07
N THR A 38 28.53 -6.03 -4.22
CA THR A 38 28.29 -5.84 -2.79
C THR A 38 27.76 -4.43 -2.54
N LEU A 39 26.71 -4.32 -1.73
CA LEU A 39 26.19 -3.04 -1.26
C LEU A 39 26.64 -2.80 0.18
N SER A 40 27.10 -1.58 0.45
CA SER A 40 27.36 -1.07 1.79
C SER A 40 26.16 -0.27 2.32
N THR A 41 26.17 0.06 3.61
CA THR A 41 25.13 0.89 4.24
C THR A 41 25.72 2.22 4.68
N HIS A 42 25.16 3.31 4.15
CA HIS A 42 25.37 4.65 4.68
C HIS A 42 24.18 5.05 5.57
N ALA A 43 24.42 5.31 6.85
CA ALA A 43 23.38 5.67 7.80
C ALA A 43 23.27 7.19 7.94
N VAL A 44 22.07 7.73 7.69
CA VAL A 44 21.74 9.15 7.86
C VAL A 44 20.80 9.26 9.06
N THR A 45 21.29 9.80 10.17
CA THR A 45 20.50 9.99 11.39
C THR A 45 19.93 11.41 11.41
N GLY A 46 18.62 11.52 11.61
CA GLY A 46 17.92 12.77 11.77
C GLY A 46 18.26 13.49 13.06
N THR A 47 17.96 14.79 13.11
CA THR A 47 18.27 15.67 14.26
C THR A 47 17.04 16.24 14.96
N ALA A 48 15.84 15.97 14.44
CA ALA A 48 14.60 16.44 15.03
C ALA A 48 14.18 15.57 16.23
N GLU A 49 13.32 16.13 17.09
CA GLU A 49 12.68 15.37 18.16
C GLU A 49 11.59 14.45 17.58
N PRO A 50 11.49 13.19 18.02
CA PRO A 50 10.48 12.26 17.54
C PRO A 50 9.08 12.67 17.96
N GLU A 51 8.12 12.53 17.03
CA GLU A 51 6.71 12.74 17.33
C GLU A 51 6.20 11.65 18.29
N ARG A 52 5.85 12.04 19.53
CA ARG A 52 5.48 11.11 20.61
C ARG A 52 4.00 10.67 20.61
N GLY A 53 3.34 10.72 19.46
CA GLY A 53 1.94 10.36 19.33
C GLY A 53 1.44 10.45 17.89
N VAL A 54 0.30 9.79 17.63
CA VAL A 54 -0.29 9.79 16.29
C VAL A 54 -0.84 11.18 15.96
N ALA A 55 -0.22 11.80 14.96
CA ALA A 55 -0.64 13.06 14.35
C ALA A 55 -1.07 12.79 12.92
N LEU A 56 -2.35 13.03 12.59
CA LEU A 56 -2.90 12.72 11.28
C LEU A 56 -3.22 14.00 10.52
N PRO A 57 -2.44 14.37 9.48
CA PRO A 57 -2.80 15.46 8.57
C PRO A 57 -4.12 15.15 7.88
N TYR A 58 -5.09 16.07 7.96
CA TYR A 58 -6.39 15.92 7.30
C TYR A 58 -7.01 17.29 7.00
N ARG A 59 -7.26 17.57 5.71
CA ARG A 59 -7.95 18.77 5.22
C ARG A 59 -7.37 20.11 5.74
N GLY A 60 -6.05 20.20 5.83
CA GLY A 60 -5.35 21.41 6.27
C GLY A 60 -5.09 21.49 7.77
N ASP A 61 -5.70 20.61 8.56
CA ASP A 61 -5.45 20.47 10.00
C ASP A 61 -4.56 19.26 10.30
N VAL A 62 -4.03 19.19 11.52
CA VAL A 62 -3.34 18.00 12.04
C VAL A 62 -4.10 17.46 13.25
N LEU A 63 -4.81 16.36 13.05
CA LEU A 63 -5.68 15.74 14.04
C LEU A 63 -4.85 14.94 15.06
N ARG A 64 -5.13 15.17 16.35
CA ARG A 64 -4.49 14.49 17.49
C ARG A 64 -5.53 14.23 18.59
N GLY A 65 -5.25 13.28 19.48
CA GLY A 65 -6.06 13.05 20.68
C GLY A 65 -7.54 12.86 20.37
N GLU A 66 -8.42 13.62 21.03
CA GLU A 66 -9.88 13.52 20.81
C GLU A 66 -10.30 13.86 19.38
N HIS A 67 -9.77 14.92 18.77
CA HIS A 67 -10.15 15.28 17.40
C HIS A 67 -9.89 14.14 16.40
N LEU A 68 -8.83 13.36 16.62
CA LEU A 68 -8.57 12.15 15.84
C LEU A 68 -9.60 11.06 16.14
N ARG A 69 -9.95 10.80 17.42
CA ARG A 69 -10.98 9.82 17.78
C ARG A 69 -12.34 10.15 17.18
N GLU A 70 -12.75 11.40 17.25
CA GLU A 70 -13.97 11.91 16.64
C GLU A 70 -13.96 11.75 15.11
N GLN A 71 -12.83 12.04 14.46
CA GLN A 71 -12.70 11.84 13.02
C GLN A 71 -12.77 10.36 12.62
N LEU A 72 -12.17 9.45 13.40
CA LEU A 72 -12.29 8.02 13.18
C LEU A 72 -13.75 7.55 13.29
N THR A 73 -14.48 8.01 14.30
CA THR A 73 -15.92 7.74 14.45
C THR A 73 -16.70 8.27 13.25
N ARG A 74 -16.44 9.51 12.83
CA ARG A 74 -17.07 10.09 11.63
C ARG A 74 -16.79 9.27 10.37
N TRP A 75 -15.56 8.76 10.19
CA TRP A 75 -15.23 7.90 9.05
C TRP A 75 -15.91 6.55 9.11
N VAL A 76 -16.05 5.93 10.28
CA VAL A 76 -16.80 4.67 10.44
C VAL A 76 -18.29 4.89 10.14
N ASP A 77 -18.90 5.93 10.71
CA ASP A 77 -20.32 6.26 10.51
C ASP A 77 -20.61 6.62 9.05
N ALA A 78 -19.69 7.36 8.41
CA ALA A 78 -19.74 7.65 6.98
C ALA A 78 -19.28 6.48 6.10
N GLY A 79 -18.99 5.31 6.68
CA GLY A 79 -18.58 4.12 5.95
C GLY A 79 -17.33 4.30 5.09
N VAL A 80 -16.43 5.21 5.45
CA VAL A 80 -15.17 5.49 4.75
C VAL A 80 -14.12 4.41 5.06
N ILE A 81 -14.11 3.91 6.29
CA ILE A 81 -13.22 2.86 6.78
C ILE A 81 -14.03 1.78 7.49
N GLU A 82 -13.48 0.57 7.61
CA GLU A 82 -14.05 -0.47 8.45
C GLU A 82 -13.83 -0.16 9.94
N PRO A 83 -14.76 -0.54 10.84
CA PRO A 83 -14.62 -0.29 12.28
C PRO A 83 -13.30 -0.78 12.87
N THR A 84 -12.81 -1.94 12.41
CA THR A 84 -11.54 -2.53 12.86
C THR A 84 -10.34 -1.64 12.51
N ALA A 85 -10.40 -0.82 11.44
CA ALA A 85 -9.34 0.15 11.15
C ALA A 85 -9.28 1.25 12.21
N ALA A 86 -10.44 1.76 12.62
CA ALA A 86 -10.53 2.77 13.67
C ALA A 86 -10.02 2.23 15.01
N ASP A 87 -10.36 0.98 15.35
CA ASP A 87 -9.93 0.34 16.58
C ASP A 87 -8.41 0.13 16.61
N LYS A 88 -7.81 -0.35 15.52
CA LYS A 88 -6.35 -0.46 15.39
C LYS A 88 -5.64 0.88 15.60
N VAL A 89 -6.17 1.96 15.01
CA VAL A 89 -5.61 3.31 15.21
C VAL A 89 -5.73 3.73 16.67
N ARG A 90 -6.88 3.51 17.32
CA ARG A 90 -7.08 3.82 18.74
C ARG A 90 -6.13 3.03 19.65
N THR A 91 -5.85 1.76 19.32
CA THR A 91 -4.86 0.95 20.02
C THR A 91 -3.47 1.58 19.92
N VAL A 92 -3.01 1.94 18.72
CA VAL A 92 -1.70 2.59 18.57
C VAL A 92 -1.65 3.96 19.26
N MET A 93 -2.74 4.73 19.25
CA MET A 93 -2.83 5.98 20.01
C MET A 93 -2.66 5.78 21.52
N ALA A 94 -3.01 4.62 22.06
CA ALA A 94 -2.81 4.27 23.46
C ALA A 94 -1.39 3.75 23.77
N HIS A 95 -0.60 3.44 22.73
CA HIS A 95 0.75 2.88 22.81
C HIS A 95 1.75 3.70 21.97
N PRO A 96 2.01 4.98 22.31
CA PRO A 96 2.92 5.83 21.56
C PRO A 96 4.36 5.29 21.50
N GLU A 97 4.76 4.44 22.45
CA GLU A 97 6.06 3.76 22.46
C GLU A 97 6.27 2.80 21.28
N TRP A 98 5.21 2.39 20.59
CA TRP A 98 5.30 1.52 19.41
C TRP A 98 5.68 2.26 18.13
N LEU A 99 5.50 3.59 18.07
CA LEU A 99 5.64 4.36 16.83
C LEU A 99 7.05 4.31 16.23
N ALA A 100 8.07 4.32 17.09
CA ALA A 100 9.48 4.22 16.68
C ALA A 100 9.90 2.77 16.28
N LEU A 101 9.01 1.78 16.43
CA LEU A 101 9.26 0.37 16.12
C LEU A 101 10.59 -0.15 16.73
N PRO A 102 10.77 -0.06 18.05
CA PRO A 102 12.04 -0.40 18.69
C PRO A 102 12.49 -1.82 18.35
N GLY A 103 13.75 -1.97 17.94
CA GLY A 103 14.35 -3.26 17.56
C GLY A 103 13.93 -3.79 16.19
N GLN A 104 13.21 -2.99 15.39
CA GLN A 104 12.79 -3.35 14.05
C GLN A 104 13.36 -2.35 13.03
N THR A 105 13.62 -2.84 11.82
CA THR A 105 13.95 -2.00 10.68
C THR A 105 12.94 -2.23 9.57
N VAL A 106 12.31 -1.17 9.09
CA VAL A 106 11.38 -1.25 7.97
C VAL A 106 12.15 -1.01 6.67
N ALA A 107 12.18 -1.99 5.77
CA ALA A 107 12.68 -1.78 4.41
C ALA A 107 11.56 -1.25 3.53
N VAL A 108 11.71 -0.02 3.02
CA VAL A 108 10.72 0.65 2.17
C VAL A 108 11.15 0.50 0.71
N LEU A 109 10.48 -0.39 -0.02
CA LEU A 109 10.64 -0.54 -1.47
C LEU A 109 9.85 0.56 -2.19
N GLY A 110 10.55 1.43 -2.91
CA GLY A 110 9.99 2.63 -3.50
C GLY A 110 9.99 3.80 -2.51
N ALA A 111 11.15 4.10 -1.92
CA ALA A 111 11.31 5.15 -0.93
C ALA A 111 10.87 6.55 -1.40
N GLY A 112 10.96 6.84 -2.70
CA GLY A 112 10.49 8.08 -3.31
C GLY A 112 9.03 8.04 -3.80
N ALA A 113 8.26 6.98 -3.50
CA ALA A 113 6.87 6.89 -3.88
C ALA A 113 5.99 7.88 -3.09
N GLU A 114 5.02 8.51 -3.77
CA GLU A 114 4.06 9.41 -3.11
C GLU A 114 3.19 8.68 -2.06
N MET A 115 2.95 7.39 -2.29
CA MET A 115 2.30 6.50 -1.33
C MET A 115 3.37 5.60 -0.70
N GLY A 116 3.58 5.73 0.60
CA GLY A 116 4.62 4.99 1.33
C GLY A 116 4.69 5.42 2.78
N ALA A 117 5.34 4.61 3.63
CA ALA A 117 5.44 4.86 5.06
C ALA A 117 6.70 5.63 5.47
N LEU A 118 7.62 5.92 4.54
CA LEU A 118 8.97 6.43 4.85
C LEU A 118 8.96 7.68 5.74
N SER A 119 8.33 8.77 5.28
CA SER A 119 8.37 10.05 5.99
C SER A 119 7.73 9.97 7.37
N THR A 120 6.60 9.26 7.48
CA THR A 120 5.91 9.05 8.76
C THR A 120 6.75 8.22 9.73
N LEU A 121 7.36 7.12 9.27
CA LEU A 121 8.22 6.30 10.12
C LEU A 121 9.46 7.07 10.61
N LEU A 122 10.06 7.86 9.72
CA LEU A 122 11.18 8.72 10.08
C LEU A 122 10.77 9.83 11.07
N SER A 123 9.56 10.40 10.97
CA SER A 123 9.10 11.41 11.94
C SER A 123 8.83 10.83 13.33
N TRP A 124 8.53 9.53 13.42
CA TRP A 124 8.40 8.80 14.69
C TRP A 124 9.73 8.32 15.28
N GLY A 125 10.85 8.50 14.58
CA GLY A 125 12.16 8.06 15.05
C GLY A 125 12.52 6.61 14.69
N ALA A 126 11.81 5.99 13.75
CA ALA A 126 12.11 4.62 13.33
C ALA A 126 13.37 4.53 12.45
N THR A 127 13.96 3.34 12.40
CA THR A 127 15.01 3.00 11.44
C THR A 127 14.38 2.47 10.16
N VAL A 128 14.73 3.06 9.02
CA VAL A 128 14.17 2.71 7.71
C VAL A 128 15.28 2.43 6.71
N ALA A 129 15.31 1.22 6.15
CA ALA A 129 16.14 0.89 5.01
C ALA A 129 15.43 1.31 3.71
N ALA A 130 15.91 2.36 3.06
CA ALA A 130 15.29 2.88 1.86
C ALA A 130 15.82 2.17 0.62
N LEU A 131 14.93 1.76 -0.27
CA LEU A 131 15.27 1.22 -1.57
C LEU A 131 14.57 2.02 -2.66
N ASP A 132 15.38 2.60 -3.54
CA ASP A 132 14.92 3.24 -4.77
C ASP A 132 16.05 3.26 -5.81
N LEU A 133 15.68 3.64 -7.03
CA LEU A 133 16.58 3.70 -8.18
C LEU A 133 17.79 4.61 -7.91
N PRO A 134 18.97 4.30 -8.49
CA PRO A 134 20.19 5.10 -8.32
C PRO A 134 20.09 6.41 -9.11
N ARG A 135 19.32 7.36 -8.59
CA ARG A 135 19.06 8.68 -9.17
C ARG A 135 19.50 9.76 -8.18
N PRO A 136 20.56 10.53 -8.46
CA PRO A 136 21.12 11.48 -7.49
C PRO A 136 20.09 12.45 -6.90
N ALA A 137 19.27 13.09 -7.74
CA ALA A 137 18.24 14.02 -7.29
C ALA A 137 17.14 13.38 -6.41
N LEU A 138 16.90 12.07 -6.55
CA LEU A 138 15.99 11.35 -5.66
C LEU A 138 16.63 11.21 -4.27
N TRP A 139 17.88 10.75 -4.23
CA TRP A 139 18.61 10.51 -2.98
C TRP A 139 18.98 11.79 -2.24
N GLU A 140 19.31 12.87 -2.95
CA GLU A 140 19.50 14.20 -2.34
C GLU A 140 18.28 14.63 -1.52
N ARG A 141 17.06 14.42 -2.05
CA ARG A 141 15.83 14.72 -1.31
C ARG A 141 15.62 13.77 -0.14
N LEU A 142 15.75 12.47 -0.34
CA LEU A 142 15.53 11.50 0.75
C LEU A 142 16.52 11.69 1.91
N VAL A 143 17.79 11.97 1.61
CA VAL A 143 18.82 12.28 2.61
C VAL A 143 18.49 13.58 3.34
N SER A 144 18.09 14.63 2.61
CA SER A 144 17.67 15.90 3.22
C SER A 144 16.45 15.71 4.14
N ASP A 145 15.44 14.95 3.69
CA ASP A 145 14.24 14.67 4.47
C ASP A 145 14.58 13.86 5.72
N ALA A 146 15.49 12.88 5.61
CA ALA A 146 15.95 12.08 6.75
C ALA A 146 16.73 12.92 7.77
N GLN A 147 17.64 13.80 7.33
CA GLN A 147 18.39 14.70 8.22
C GLN A 147 17.47 15.63 9.03
N ALA A 148 16.36 16.07 8.41
CA ALA A 148 15.34 16.90 9.04
C ALA A 148 14.32 16.12 9.89
N SER A 149 14.37 14.79 9.87
CA SER A 149 13.47 13.91 10.62
C SER A 149 14.05 13.53 12.00
N ALA A 150 13.38 12.63 12.72
CA ALA A 150 13.85 12.10 14.00
C ALA A 150 14.46 10.69 13.90
N GLY A 151 14.29 10.02 12.75
CA GLY A 151 14.67 8.63 12.55
C GLY A 151 16.01 8.45 11.86
N THR A 152 16.30 7.21 11.49
CA THR A 152 17.53 6.84 10.79
C THR A 152 17.21 6.24 9.44
N LEU A 153 17.74 6.83 8.37
CA LEU A 153 17.66 6.30 7.02
C LEU A 153 18.92 5.47 6.72
N LEU A 154 18.74 4.20 6.38
CA LEU A 154 19.80 3.35 5.86
C LEU A 154 19.76 3.39 4.33
N VAL A 155 20.82 3.91 3.74
CA VAL A 155 20.98 4.10 2.30
C VAL A 155 21.89 3.01 1.75
N PRO A 156 21.45 2.25 0.73
CA PRO A 156 22.33 1.31 0.03
C PRO A 156 23.29 2.11 -0.84
N THR A 157 24.58 1.89 -0.64
CA THR A 157 25.65 2.56 -1.39
C THR A 157 26.59 1.52 -1.99
N ASP A 158 27.32 1.91 -3.03
CA ASP A 158 28.40 1.07 -3.52
C ASP A 158 29.50 0.94 -2.45
N GLU A 159 29.97 -0.28 -2.16
CA GLU A 159 31.07 -0.50 -1.22
C GLU A 159 32.35 0.25 -1.64
N ALA A 160 32.54 0.45 -2.96
CA ALA A 160 33.67 1.18 -3.50
C ALA A 160 33.63 2.70 -3.19
N VAL A 161 32.52 3.23 -2.66
CA VAL A 161 32.36 4.65 -2.30
C VAL A 161 31.87 4.78 -0.84
N PRO A 162 32.76 4.59 0.16
CA PRO A 162 32.39 4.52 1.57
C PRO A 162 31.77 5.82 2.12
N ASP A 163 32.14 6.97 1.55
CA ASP A 163 31.62 8.28 1.97
C ASP A 163 30.16 8.51 1.55
N GLY A 164 29.55 7.59 0.79
CA GLY A 164 28.09 7.45 0.66
C GLY A 164 27.34 8.63 0.05
N GLY A 165 28.02 9.47 -0.74
CA GLY A 165 27.39 10.64 -1.37
C GLY A 165 26.21 10.26 -2.28
N PRO A 166 25.24 11.18 -2.53
CA PRO A 166 24.02 10.89 -3.29
C PRO A 166 24.24 10.31 -4.70
N GLY A 167 25.41 10.53 -5.30
CA GLY A 167 25.80 9.96 -6.58
C GLY A 167 26.10 8.45 -6.58
N ALA A 168 26.37 7.86 -5.41
CA ALA A 168 26.64 6.43 -5.22
C ALA A 168 25.49 5.69 -4.51
N ALA A 169 24.39 6.38 -4.21
CA ALA A 169 23.25 5.86 -3.50
C ALA A 169 22.23 5.18 -4.45
N GLY A 170 21.64 4.10 -3.96
CA GLY A 170 20.54 3.39 -4.59
C GLY A 170 20.91 2.12 -5.33
N ALA A 171 19.86 1.38 -5.66
CA ALA A 171 19.93 0.11 -6.36
C ALA A 171 18.65 -0.12 -7.17
N ASP A 172 18.81 -0.72 -8.35
CA ASP A 172 17.71 -1.04 -9.25
C ASP A 172 17.18 -2.44 -8.95
N LEU A 173 16.02 -2.51 -8.30
CA LEU A 173 15.38 -3.79 -7.94
C LEU A 173 15.16 -4.72 -9.14
N LEU A 174 14.98 -4.19 -10.34
CA LEU A 174 14.82 -5.04 -11.53
C LEU A 174 16.10 -5.78 -11.94
N ARG A 175 17.25 -5.27 -11.50
CA ARG A 175 18.57 -5.78 -11.89
C ARG A 175 19.33 -6.41 -10.72
N GLU A 176 19.02 -6.00 -9.50
CA GLU A 176 19.90 -6.22 -8.34
C GLU A 176 19.22 -7.02 -7.22
N VAL A 177 18.20 -7.85 -7.52
CA VAL A 177 17.49 -8.68 -6.51
C VAL A 177 18.47 -9.44 -5.58
N PRO A 178 19.51 -10.14 -6.07
CA PRO A 178 20.41 -10.87 -5.19
C PRO A 178 21.25 -9.95 -4.28
N ALA A 179 21.79 -8.85 -4.81
CA ALA A 179 22.58 -7.87 -4.05
C ALA A 179 21.73 -7.17 -2.96
N LEU A 180 20.50 -6.81 -3.30
CA LEU A 180 19.54 -6.22 -2.38
C LEU A 180 19.11 -7.18 -1.27
N ALA A 181 18.98 -8.47 -1.58
CA ALA A 181 18.69 -9.49 -0.58
C ALA A 181 19.85 -9.65 0.41
N GLU A 182 21.09 -9.66 -0.07
CA GLU A 182 22.29 -9.76 0.79
C GLU A 182 22.45 -8.51 1.67
N TRP A 183 22.22 -7.33 1.10
CA TRP A 183 22.23 -6.07 1.85
C TRP A 183 21.16 -6.03 2.96
N LEU A 184 19.92 -6.36 2.63
CA LEU A 184 18.80 -6.36 3.59
C LEU A 184 18.93 -7.46 4.65
N ASP A 185 19.60 -8.58 4.34
CA ASP A 185 19.89 -9.62 5.32
C ASP A 185 20.83 -9.11 6.43
N ALA A 186 21.78 -8.26 6.06
CA ALA A 186 22.75 -7.65 6.98
C ALA A 186 22.17 -6.46 7.80
N VAL A 187 20.96 -5.99 7.49
CA VAL A 187 20.32 -4.88 8.21
C VAL A 187 19.93 -5.30 9.65
N PRO A 188 20.25 -4.48 10.67
CA PRO A 188 20.02 -4.83 12.07
C PRO A 188 18.55 -4.86 12.46
N GLY A 189 18.26 -5.60 13.53
CA GLY A 189 16.90 -5.72 14.09
C GLY A 189 15.99 -6.60 13.23
N ARG A 190 14.75 -6.77 13.66
CA ARG A 190 13.75 -7.53 12.89
C ARG A 190 13.39 -6.79 11.62
N LEU A 191 13.54 -7.42 10.45
CA LEU A 191 13.26 -6.80 9.16
C LEU A 191 11.77 -6.87 8.81
N VAL A 192 11.22 -5.75 8.36
CA VAL A 192 9.87 -5.67 7.77
C VAL A 192 9.96 -5.12 6.35
N LEU A 193 9.67 -5.93 5.35
CA LEU A 193 9.74 -5.53 3.95
C LEU A 193 8.40 -4.92 3.48
N GLY A 194 8.36 -3.60 3.35
CA GLY A 194 7.23 -2.84 2.85
C GLY A 194 7.31 -2.59 1.34
N ASN A 195 6.35 -3.15 0.60
CA ASN A 195 6.26 -2.99 -0.85
C ASN A 195 5.34 -1.82 -1.25
N TYR A 196 5.93 -0.68 -1.58
CA TYR A 196 5.26 0.55 -1.99
C TYR A 196 5.55 0.92 -3.45
N LEU A 197 6.13 -0.01 -4.20
CA LEU A 197 6.54 0.20 -5.58
C LEU A 197 5.34 0.47 -6.49
N TYR A 198 5.54 1.39 -7.43
CA TYR A 198 4.62 1.64 -8.52
C TYR A 198 5.40 1.98 -9.79
N ALA A 199 4.97 1.42 -10.91
CA ALA A 199 5.42 1.82 -12.23
C ALA A 199 4.25 1.79 -13.22
N ASP A 200 4.45 2.37 -14.40
CA ASP A 200 3.46 2.34 -15.48
C ASP A 200 3.58 1.03 -16.29
N GLY A 201 2.42 0.46 -16.64
CA GLY A 201 2.34 -0.65 -17.60
C GLY A 201 3.09 -1.92 -17.16
N GLY A 202 3.75 -2.58 -18.11
CA GLY A 202 4.44 -3.86 -17.88
C GLY A 202 5.57 -3.78 -16.87
N THR A 203 6.20 -2.61 -16.70
CA THR A 203 7.25 -2.41 -15.69
C THR A 203 6.72 -2.61 -14.27
N HIS A 204 5.45 -2.32 -14.01
CA HIS A 204 4.83 -2.56 -12.70
C HIS A 204 4.80 -4.05 -12.36
N VAL A 205 4.46 -4.89 -13.35
CA VAL A 205 4.47 -6.35 -13.17
C VAL A 205 5.89 -6.82 -12.90
N LYS A 206 6.86 -6.38 -13.72
CA LYS A 206 8.28 -6.74 -13.56
C LYS A 206 8.81 -6.39 -12.17
N VAL A 207 8.57 -5.17 -11.70
CA VAL A 207 9.09 -4.71 -10.41
C VAL A 207 8.38 -5.38 -9.23
N THR A 208 7.10 -5.73 -9.40
CA THR A 208 6.36 -6.52 -8.39
C THR A 208 6.90 -7.93 -8.28
N VAL A 209 7.24 -8.57 -9.40
CA VAL A 209 7.83 -9.91 -9.41
C VAL A 209 9.24 -9.89 -8.83
N ALA A 210 10.05 -8.89 -9.16
CA ALA A 210 11.36 -8.70 -8.53
C ALA A 210 11.24 -8.50 -7.01
N ALA A 211 10.24 -7.74 -6.54
CA ALA A 211 9.97 -7.58 -5.11
C ALA A 211 9.50 -8.89 -4.44
N ASP A 212 8.70 -9.72 -5.13
CA ASP A 212 8.27 -11.03 -4.61
C ASP A 212 9.45 -12.01 -4.49
N LEU A 213 10.32 -12.06 -5.50
CA LEU A 213 11.56 -12.84 -5.47
C LEU A 213 12.51 -12.37 -4.36
N LEU A 214 12.62 -11.05 -4.15
CA LEU A 214 13.37 -10.48 -3.03
C LEU A 214 12.79 -10.95 -1.68
N ALA A 215 11.47 -10.87 -1.50
CA ALA A 215 10.79 -11.33 -0.29
C ALA A 215 11.03 -12.82 -0.03
N GLU A 216 10.94 -13.66 -1.07
CA GLU A 216 11.18 -15.10 -0.96
C GLU A 216 12.65 -15.41 -0.64
N ARG A 217 13.60 -14.72 -1.28
CA ARG A 217 15.03 -14.87 -1.02
C ARG A 217 15.40 -14.47 0.41
N LEU A 218 14.79 -13.41 0.94
CA LEU A 218 14.95 -12.97 2.33
C LEU A 218 14.29 -13.95 3.30
N ARG A 219 13.09 -14.46 3.01
CA ARG A 219 12.41 -15.44 3.87
C ARG A 219 13.25 -16.70 4.11
N ARG A 220 14.00 -17.16 3.11
CA ARG A 220 14.91 -18.31 3.23
C ARG A 220 16.07 -18.07 4.21
N ARG A 221 16.41 -16.80 4.49
CA ARG A 221 17.51 -16.38 5.38
C ARG A 221 17.02 -15.84 6.73
N ARG A 222 15.85 -15.20 6.74
CA ARG A 222 15.26 -14.50 7.89
C ARG A 222 13.90 -15.08 8.27
N HIS A 223 13.89 -15.90 9.32
CA HIS A 223 12.67 -16.50 9.87
C HIS A 223 11.73 -15.45 10.51
N ASP A 224 12.27 -14.33 10.99
CA ASP A 224 11.56 -13.25 11.67
C ASP A 224 10.99 -12.17 10.72
N LEU A 225 11.24 -12.29 9.41
CA LEU A 225 10.82 -11.33 8.39
C LEU A 225 9.31 -11.06 8.48
N GLY A 226 8.94 -9.77 8.57
CA GLY A 226 7.58 -9.31 8.34
C GLY A 226 7.42 -8.78 6.92
N LEU A 227 6.22 -8.87 6.35
CA LEU A 227 5.91 -8.22 5.07
C LEU A 227 4.83 -7.16 5.25
N SER A 228 4.90 -6.10 4.46
CA SER A 228 3.91 -5.02 4.46
C SER A 228 3.50 -4.65 3.03
N PHE A 229 2.20 -4.52 2.80
CA PHE A 229 1.64 -4.20 1.48
C PHE A 229 0.46 -3.24 1.59
N LEU A 230 0.37 -2.34 0.60
CA LEU A 230 -0.83 -1.53 0.38
C LEU A 230 -1.65 -2.12 -0.77
N ALA A 231 -2.77 -2.75 -0.41
CA ALA A 231 -3.74 -3.23 -1.37
C ALA A 231 -4.45 -2.03 -2.02
N THR A 232 -4.71 -2.14 -3.32
CA THR A 232 -5.53 -1.13 -4.00
C THR A 232 -6.99 -1.27 -3.58
N PRO A 233 -7.74 -0.18 -3.38
CA PRO A 233 -9.17 -0.26 -3.13
C PRO A 233 -9.95 -0.51 -4.43
N THR A 234 -9.28 -0.45 -5.58
CA THR A 234 -9.85 -0.69 -6.93
C THR A 234 -9.57 -2.12 -7.44
N ASP A 235 -9.75 -3.11 -6.57
CA ASP A 235 -9.72 -4.55 -6.89
C ASP A 235 -11.04 -5.20 -6.43
N ALA A 236 -11.25 -6.48 -6.73
CA ALA A 236 -12.42 -7.21 -6.31
C ALA A 236 -12.20 -7.83 -4.91
N PHE A 237 -13.05 -7.48 -3.94
CA PHE A 237 -12.97 -7.99 -2.56
C PHE A 237 -14.28 -8.64 -2.13
N ALA A 238 -14.18 -9.74 -1.38
CA ALA A 238 -15.31 -10.16 -0.55
C ALA A 238 -15.39 -9.20 0.63
N VAL A 239 -16.59 -8.70 0.91
CA VAL A 239 -16.80 -7.65 1.91
C VAL A 239 -17.63 -8.14 3.09
N PRO A 240 -17.46 -7.55 4.29
CA PRO A 240 -18.30 -7.88 5.44
C PRO A 240 -19.79 -7.62 5.18
N HIS A 241 -20.66 -8.43 5.79
CA HIS A 241 -22.12 -8.25 5.70
C HIS A 241 -22.56 -6.83 6.14
N ALA A 242 -21.87 -6.25 7.13
CA ALA A 242 -22.13 -4.88 7.58
C ALA A 242 -21.92 -3.83 6.48
N ALA A 243 -20.94 -4.02 5.59
CA ALA A 243 -20.71 -3.13 4.45
C ALA A 243 -21.86 -3.22 3.43
N VAL A 244 -22.33 -4.44 3.14
CA VAL A 244 -23.49 -4.70 2.27
C VAL A 244 -24.76 -4.07 2.82
N ALA A 245 -25.03 -4.25 4.12
CA ALA A 245 -26.18 -3.67 4.78
C ALA A 245 -26.16 -2.12 4.71
N HIS A 246 -24.98 -1.51 4.95
CA HIS A 246 -24.79 -0.07 4.83
C HIS A 246 -25.08 0.43 3.40
N SER A 247 -24.51 -0.23 2.38
CA SER A 247 -24.75 0.08 0.96
C SER A 247 -26.24 0.04 0.60
N ARG A 248 -26.94 -1.03 0.99
CA ARG A 248 -28.38 -1.18 0.75
C ARG A 248 -29.21 -0.09 1.44
N ALA A 249 -28.82 0.33 2.64
CA ALA A 249 -29.47 1.44 3.34
C ALA A 249 -29.33 2.77 2.57
N ARG A 250 -28.13 3.08 2.04
CA ARG A 250 -27.90 4.28 1.21
C ARG A 250 -28.75 4.31 -0.05
N ARG A 251 -28.93 3.15 -0.70
CA ARG A 251 -29.77 3.03 -1.90
C ARG A 251 -31.25 3.36 -1.65
N ARG A 252 -31.75 3.17 -0.42
CA ARG A 252 -33.16 3.41 -0.07
C ARG A 252 -33.49 4.90 0.12
N SER A 253 -32.50 5.79 0.11
CA SER A 253 -32.73 7.23 0.19
C SER A 253 -33.60 7.74 -0.97
N LEU A 254 -34.32 8.85 -0.77
CA LEU A 254 -35.22 9.42 -1.78
C LEU A 254 -34.46 9.96 -3.00
N VAL A 255 -33.25 10.50 -2.77
CA VAL A 255 -32.37 11.06 -3.80
C VAL A 255 -31.87 9.96 -4.75
N SER A 256 -31.47 8.80 -4.23
CA SER A 256 -31.02 7.66 -5.04
C SER A 256 -32.13 7.05 -5.91
N ARG A 257 -33.39 7.14 -5.48
CA ARG A 257 -34.56 6.69 -6.25
C ARG A 257 -34.88 7.61 -7.44
N ALA A 258 -34.76 8.92 -7.26
CA ALA A 258 -35.01 9.89 -8.34
C ALA A 258 -33.96 9.79 -9.45
N VAL A 259 -32.69 9.61 -9.10
CA VAL A 259 -31.57 9.50 -10.06
C VAL A 259 -31.64 8.19 -10.86
N ALA A 260 -31.98 7.07 -10.21
CA ALA A 260 -32.08 5.76 -10.87
C ALA A 260 -33.27 5.65 -11.84
N ALA A 261 -34.32 6.46 -11.67
CA ALA A 261 -35.48 6.46 -12.55
C ALA A 261 -35.19 7.10 -13.92
N GLY A 262 -34.22 8.02 -14.01
CA GLY A 262 -33.87 8.71 -15.25
C GLY A 262 -32.78 8.04 -16.10
N SER A 263 -32.08 7.02 -15.57
CA SER A 263 -30.79 6.56 -16.11
C SER A 263 -30.83 5.24 -16.91
N ALA A 264 -32.01 4.79 -17.33
CA ALA A 264 -32.21 3.58 -18.15
C ALA A 264 -31.56 2.30 -17.61
N ARG A 265 -31.37 2.17 -16.28
CA ARG A 265 -30.78 1.01 -15.57
C ARG A 265 -29.36 0.59 -15.98
N GLN A 266 -28.72 1.26 -16.94
CA GLN A 266 -27.31 1.00 -17.31
C GLN A 266 -26.33 1.82 -16.46
N LEU A 267 -26.75 2.98 -15.96
CA LEU A 267 -25.95 3.82 -15.06
C LEU A 267 -26.47 3.69 -13.63
N LEU A 268 -25.55 3.58 -12.66
CA LEU A 268 -25.84 3.40 -11.22
C LEU A 268 -26.50 2.06 -10.88
N GLN A 269 -25.84 0.98 -11.28
CA GLN A 269 -26.22 -0.38 -10.89
C GLN A 269 -26.02 -0.57 -9.37
N PRO A 270 -26.83 -1.40 -8.70
CA PRO A 270 -26.65 -1.65 -7.27
C PRO A 270 -25.28 -2.26 -6.99
N ALA A 271 -24.61 -1.84 -5.91
CA ALA A 271 -23.29 -2.37 -5.56
C ALA A 271 -23.31 -3.88 -5.25
N TYR A 272 -24.45 -4.40 -4.77
CA TYR A 272 -24.59 -5.79 -4.34
C TYR A 272 -25.92 -6.39 -4.80
N THR A 273 -25.88 -7.69 -5.07
CA THR A 273 -27.06 -8.48 -5.43
C THR A 273 -27.79 -8.98 -4.18
N ASP A 274 -28.95 -9.63 -4.35
CA ASP A 274 -29.71 -10.24 -3.25
C ASP A 274 -29.32 -11.72 -2.99
N ILE A 275 -28.26 -12.21 -3.64
CA ILE A 275 -27.79 -13.60 -3.50
C ILE A 275 -27.19 -13.81 -2.10
N ALA A 276 -27.45 -14.97 -1.49
CA ALA A 276 -26.90 -15.34 -0.19
C ALA A 276 -25.39 -15.64 -0.25
N GLY A 277 -24.67 -15.36 0.85
CA GLY A 277 -23.22 -15.59 0.97
C GLY A 277 -22.39 -14.29 0.94
N PRO A 278 -21.05 -14.40 1.07
CA PRO A 278 -20.14 -13.26 0.98
C PRO A 278 -20.36 -12.50 -0.33
N GLN A 279 -20.62 -11.20 -0.22
CA GLN A 279 -20.79 -10.36 -1.40
C GLN A 279 -19.44 -9.88 -1.91
N ILE A 280 -19.32 -9.73 -3.23
CA ILE A 280 -18.12 -9.19 -3.87
C ILE A 280 -18.37 -7.72 -4.23
N CYS A 281 -17.50 -6.84 -3.75
CA CYS A 281 -17.39 -5.49 -4.30
C CYS A 281 -16.46 -5.56 -5.51
N ASP A 282 -17.02 -5.46 -6.73
CA ASP A 282 -16.21 -5.27 -7.95
C ASP A 282 -15.86 -3.78 -8.10
N ALA A 283 -14.70 -3.40 -7.58
CA ALA A 283 -14.15 -2.06 -7.73
C ALA A 283 -13.04 -1.99 -8.79
N LEU A 284 -12.90 -3.01 -9.65
CA LEU A 284 -11.90 -3.00 -10.71
C LEU A 284 -12.15 -1.81 -11.66
N VAL A 285 -11.11 -1.03 -11.92
CA VAL A 285 -11.16 0.10 -12.85
C VAL A 285 -10.47 -0.32 -14.15
N PRO A 286 -11.21 -0.61 -15.25
CA PRO A 286 -10.62 -1.12 -16.49
C PRO A 286 -9.52 -0.23 -17.07
N VAL A 287 -9.62 1.09 -16.87
CA VAL A 287 -8.63 2.08 -17.32
C VAL A 287 -7.25 1.87 -16.69
N GLN A 288 -7.16 1.26 -15.49
CA GLN A 288 -5.87 0.90 -14.89
C GLN A 288 -5.16 -0.25 -15.61
N GLY A 289 -5.92 -1.05 -16.38
CA GLY A 289 -5.40 -2.10 -17.24
C GLY A 289 -4.98 -3.39 -16.52
N PRO A 290 -4.74 -4.47 -17.30
CA PRO A 290 -4.46 -5.79 -16.76
C PRO A 290 -3.12 -5.87 -16.02
N ASN A 291 -2.12 -5.06 -16.42
CA ASN A 291 -0.81 -5.03 -15.75
C ASN A 291 -0.92 -4.55 -14.29
N TYR A 292 -1.73 -3.52 -14.04
CA TYR A 292 -1.96 -3.01 -12.68
C TYR A 292 -2.72 -4.05 -11.84
N ALA A 293 -3.77 -4.65 -12.40
CA ALA A 293 -4.54 -5.69 -11.73
C ALA A 293 -3.66 -6.89 -11.36
N LEU A 294 -2.81 -7.37 -12.28
CA LEU A 294 -1.89 -8.47 -12.02
C LEU A 294 -0.85 -8.12 -10.95
N ALA A 295 -0.21 -6.95 -11.04
CA ALA A 295 0.76 -6.49 -10.04
C ALA A 295 0.14 -6.46 -8.62
N LYS A 296 -1.04 -5.85 -8.47
CA LYS A 296 -1.74 -5.83 -7.18
C LYS A 296 -2.22 -7.21 -6.72
N ARG A 297 -2.58 -8.09 -7.66
CA ARG A 297 -2.95 -9.47 -7.34
C ARG A 297 -1.76 -10.29 -6.81
N LEU A 298 -0.56 -10.10 -7.34
CA LEU A 298 0.65 -10.77 -6.85
C LEU A 298 0.96 -10.41 -5.39
N GLN A 299 0.90 -9.12 -5.05
CA GLN A 299 1.07 -8.64 -3.66
C GLN A 299 0.06 -9.33 -2.71
N ARG A 300 -1.19 -9.44 -3.15
CA ARG A 300 -2.27 -10.09 -2.39
C ARG A 300 -2.09 -11.60 -2.24
N TRP A 301 -1.64 -12.30 -3.29
CA TRP A 301 -1.30 -13.71 -3.20
C TRP A 301 -0.16 -13.97 -2.23
N ARG A 302 0.93 -13.19 -2.31
CA ARG A 302 2.06 -13.31 -1.38
C ARG A 302 1.63 -13.08 0.06
N ALA A 303 0.88 -12.02 0.33
CA ALA A 303 0.36 -11.74 1.66
C ALA A 303 -0.49 -12.89 2.21
N ALA A 304 -1.38 -13.46 1.40
CA ALA A 304 -2.23 -14.58 1.83
C ALA A 304 -1.42 -15.86 2.10
N VAL A 305 -0.42 -16.15 1.25
CA VAL A 305 0.48 -17.30 1.41
C VAL A 305 1.29 -17.19 2.70
N GLU A 306 1.88 -16.04 2.96
CA GLU A 306 2.73 -15.81 4.13
C GLU A 306 1.94 -15.86 5.44
N ARG A 307 0.72 -15.31 5.47
CA ARG A 307 -0.18 -15.47 6.63
C ARG A 307 -0.57 -16.92 6.88
N ALA A 308 -0.91 -17.65 5.82
CA ALA A 308 -1.28 -19.06 5.94
C ALA A 308 -0.11 -19.93 6.43
N ASP A 309 1.13 -19.50 6.18
CA ASP A 309 2.36 -20.12 6.70
C ASP A 309 2.75 -19.59 8.10
N GLY A 310 1.91 -18.76 8.74
CA GLY A 310 2.10 -18.27 10.11
C GLY A 310 3.04 -17.07 10.23
N HIS A 311 3.44 -16.45 9.11
CA HIS A 311 4.34 -15.31 9.12
C HIS A 311 3.60 -13.99 9.34
N THR A 312 4.30 -13.01 9.92
CA THR A 312 3.75 -11.66 10.13
C THR A 312 3.58 -10.92 8.80
N VAL A 313 2.35 -10.47 8.55
CA VAL A 313 2.01 -9.67 7.37
C VAL A 313 1.08 -8.53 7.77
N SER A 314 1.47 -7.30 7.45
CA SER A 314 0.55 -6.17 7.39
C SER A 314 0.06 -5.98 5.96
N PHE A 315 -1.24 -6.04 5.75
CA PHE A 315 -1.84 -5.89 4.43
C PHE A 315 -3.16 -5.17 4.64
N HIS A 316 -3.26 -3.95 4.13
CA HIS A 316 -4.48 -3.17 4.25
C HIS A 316 -4.89 -2.62 2.91
N VAL A 317 -6.20 -2.60 2.69
CA VAL A 317 -6.81 -1.83 1.61
C VAL A 317 -6.60 -0.36 1.91
N ALA A 318 -5.72 0.26 1.14
CA ALA A 318 -5.42 1.68 1.25
C ALA A 318 -6.49 2.50 0.49
N PRO A 319 -6.74 3.75 0.88
CA PRO A 319 -7.76 4.56 0.22
C PRO A 319 -7.28 5.06 -1.15
N SER A 320 -8.26 5.38 -2.01
CA SER A 320 -7.99 6.12 -3.24
C SER A 320 -7.40 7.49 -2.87
N THR A 321 -6.24 7.79 -3.43
CA THR A 321 -5.42 8.94 -3.02
C THR A 321 -5.12 9.83 -4.22
N ARG A 322 -5.18 11.17 -4.04
CA ARG A 322 -4.85 12.15 -5.09
C ARG A 322 -3.34 12.23 -5.36
N THR A 323 -2.75 11.16 -5.92
CA THR A 323 -1.35 11.14 -6.34
C THR A 323 -1.18 11.68 -7.76
N ARG A 324 0.03 12.14 -8.11
CA ARG A 324 0.36 12.56 -9.48
C ARG A 324 0.18 11.44 -10.50
N SER A 325 0.49 10.20 -10.11
CA SER A 325 0.33 9.02 -10.97
C SER A 325 -1.12 8.77 -11.38
N VAL A 326 -2.09 9.20 -10.57
CA VAL A 326 -3.51 9.12 -10.89
C VAL A 326 -3.99 10.40 -11.58
N THR A 327 -3.65 11.57 -11.04
CA THR A 327 -4.16 12.86 -11.55
C THR A 327 -3.60 13.24 -12.91
N LYS A 328 -2.49 12.65 -13.36
CA LYS A 328 -2.01 12.77 -14.75
C LYS A 328 -3.03 12.28 -15.79
N ASN A 329 -3.93 11.36 -15.41
CA ASN A 329 -5.04 10.94 -16.25
C ASN A 329 -6.27 11.81 -15.96
N LYS A 330 -6.64 12.65 -16.93
CA LYS A 330 -7.74 13.63 -16.78
C LYS A 330 -9.09 12.98 -16.41
N ALA A 331 -9.38 11.79 -16.93
CA ALA A 331 -10.64 11.10 -16.64
C ALA A 331 -10.68 10.62 -15.18
N LEU A 332 -9.56 10.07 -14.67
CA LEU A 332 -9.46 9.67 -13.27
C LEU A 332 -9.44 10.89 -12.33
N ALA A 333 -8.76 11.97 -12.71
CA ALA A 333 -8.77 13.22 -11.95
C ALA A 333 -10.20 13.78 -11.79
N ALA A 334 -10.98 13.83 -12.88
CA ALA A 334 -12.36 14.25 -12.85
C ALA A 334 -13.23 13.30 -12.00
N ALA A 335 -13.05 11.98 -12.15
CA ALA A 335 -13.76 11.00 -11.33
C ALA A 335 -13.49 11.17 -9.84
N PHE A 336 -12.23 11.44 -9.46
CA PHE A 336 -11.84 11.69 -8.07
C PHE A 336 -12.46 12.98 -7.53
N ALA A 337 -12.58 14.01 -8.35
CA ALA A 337 -13.25 15.23 -7.96
C ALA A 337 -14.76 15.01 -7.69
N GLY A 338 -15.43 14.19 -8.51
CA GLY A 338 -16.85 13.87 -8.33
C GLY A 338 -17.16 12.73 -7.34
N ALA A 339 -16.15 12.03 -6.83
CA ALA A 339 -16.33 10.83 -6.00
C ALA A 339 -17.16 11.06 -4.71
N HIS A 340 -17.04 12.25 -4.13
CA HIS A 340 -17.75 12.64 -2.92
C HIS A 340 -19.29 12.58 -3.07
N HIS A 341 -19.83 12.78 -4.28
CA HIS A 341 -21.26 12.63 -4.56
C HIS A 341 -21.79 11.20 -4.35
N PHE A 342 -20.89 10.21 -4.34
CA PHE A 342 -21.19 8.80 -4.12
C PHE A 342 -20.80 8.32 -2.71
N GLY A 343 -20.45 9.27 -1.82
CA GLY A 343 -19.97 8.96 -0.47
C GLY A 343 -18.61 8.26 -0.48
N VAL A 344 -17.79 8.53 -1.50
CA VAL A 344 -16.41 8.03 -1.60
C VAL A 344 -15.45 9.18 -1.25
N GLU A 345 -14.63 8.96 -0.24
CA GLU A 345 -13.60 9.88 0.23
C GLU A 345 -12.30 9.62 -0.54
N ILE A 346 -11.76 10.65 -1.19
CA ILE A 346 -10.43 10.61 -1.81
C ILE A 346 -9.45 11.31 -0.87
N PHE A 347 -8.45 10.56 -0.42
CA PHE A 347 -7.50 10.99 0.59
C PHE A 347 -6.37 11.82 -0.02
N ALA A 348 -5.78 12.70 0.80
CA ALA A 348 -4.47 13.28 0.51
C ALA A 348 -3.38 12.23 0.81
N PRO A 349 -2.26 12.22 0.06
CA PRO A 349 -1.17 11.27 0.30
C PRO A 349 -0.69 11.23 1.75
N GLU A 350 -0.47 12.39 2.38
CA GLU A 350 -0.01 12.48 3.77
C GLU A 350 -0.98 11.82 4.76
N THR A 351 -2.29 12.02 4.57
CA THR A 351 -3.32 11.37 5.38
C THR A 351 -3.26 9.85 5.21
N ALA A 352 -3.19 9.37 3.96
CA ALA A 352 -3.19 7.95 3.66
C ALA A 352 -1.91 7.26 4.15
N ASN A 353 -0.75 7.88 3.92
CA ASN A 353 0.56 7.39 4.36
C ASN A 353 0.62 7.25 5.88
N THR A 354 0.19 8.29 6.59
CA THR A 354 0.17 8.26 8.06
C THR A 354 -0.76 7.16 8.57
N LEU A 355 -1.98 7.09 8.04
CA LEU A 355 -2.95 6.08 8.46
C LEU A 355 -2.45 4.65 8.19
N MET A 356 -1.87 4.40 7.01
CA MET A 356 -1.32 3.08 6.67
C MET A 356 -0.09 2.74 7.51
N ALA A 357 0.75 3.71 7.85
CA ALA A 357 1.89 3.51 8.75
C ALA A 357 1.41 3.17 10.18
N VAL A 358 0.34 3.80 10.68
CA VAL A 358 -0.27 3.43 11.96
C VAL A 358 -0.74 1.98 11.95
N LEU A 359 -1.42 1.55 10.87
CA LEU A 359 -1.88 0.16 10.76
C LEU A 359 -0.71 -0.84 10.67
N LEU A 360 0.37 -0.47 9.99
CA LEU A 360 1.62 -1.24 10.02
C LEU A 360 2.16 -1.38 11.44
N VAL A 361 2.26 -0.28 12.19
CA VAL A 361 2.73 -0.30 13.59
C VAL A 361 1.85 -1.20 14.44
N HIS A 362 0.52 -1.14 14.27
CA HIS A 362 -0.41 -2.03 14.96
C HIS A 362 -0.07 -3.50 14.69
N ASP A 363 -0.02 -3.89 13.42
CA ASP A 363 0.14 -5.30 13.02
C ASP A 363 1.53 -5.88 13.37
N LEU A 364 2.54 -5.02 13.61
CA LEU A 364 3.85 -5.44 14.07
C LEU A 364 3.92 -5.67 15.59
N ASN A 365 2.99 -5.09 16.36
CA ASN A 365 2.96 -5.17 17.82
C ASN A 365 1.81 -6.03 18.36
N VAL A 366 0.79 -6.30 17.55
CA VAL A 366 -0.39 -7.07 17.92
C VAL A 366 -0.50 -8.28 17.02
N ALA A 367 -0.54 -9.48 17.62
CA ALA A 367 -0.72 -10.72 16.89
C ALA A 367 -2.07 -10.72 16.15
N ALA A 368 -2.03 -11.03 14.86
CA ALA A 368 -3.25 -11.16 14.06
C ALA A 368 -4.05 -12.39 14.55
N PRO A 369 -5.37 -12.26 14.75
CA PRO A 369 -6.20 -13.41 15.07
C PRO A 369 -6.28 -14.36 13.88
N GLU A 370 -6.35 -15.67 14.15
CA GLU A 370 -6.63 -16.65 13.11
C GLU A 370 -8.02 -16.41 12.50
N ARG A 371 -8.08 -16.46 11.17
CA ARG A 371 -9.30 -16.27 10.39
C ARG A 371 -9.59 -17.55 9.60
N GLU A 372 -10.88 -17.86 9.43
CA GLU A 372 -11.32 -19.02 8.65
C GLU A 372 -11.05 -18.81 7.15
N HIS A 373 -11.19 -17.57 6.69
CA HIS A 373 -11.06 -17.23 5.28
C HIS A 373 -10.16 -16.01 5.04
N PRO A 374 -9.27 -16.06 4.03
CA PRO A 374 -8.29 -14.98 3.75
C PRO A 374 -8.91 -13.61 3.49
N TRP A 375 -10.12 -13.57 2.93
CA TRP A 375 -10.80 -12.29 2.67
C TRP A 375 -11.14 -11.55 3.95
N GLN A 376 -11.26 -12.26 5.08
CA GLN A 376 -11.49 -11.63 6.37
C GLN A 376 -10.25 -10.81 6.75
N ASP A 377 -9.03 -11.33 6.54
CA ASP A 377 -7.79 -10.58 6.76
C ASP A 377 -7.72 -9.31 5.91
N GLU A 378 -8.21 -9.39 4.67
CA GLU A 378 -8.24 -8.23 3.75
C GLU A 378 -9.27 -7.17 4.18
N ALA A 379 -10.36 -7.59 4.80
CA ALA A 379 -11.36 -6.69 5.35
C ALA A 379 -10.93 -6.08 6.70
N ASP A 380 -10.00 -6.71 7.41
CA ASP A 380 -9.49 -6.24 8.69
C ASP A 380 -8.64 -4.97 8.52
N GLY A 381 -9.03 -3.88 9.18
CA GLY A 381 -8.31 -2.62 9.04
C GLY A 381 -8.47 -1.98 7.66
N ALA A 382 -9.46 -2.36 6.85
CA ALA A 382 -9.63 -1.81 5.51
C ALA A 382 -10.02 -0.32 5.53
N VAL A 383 -9.28 0.50 4.78
CA VAL A 383 -9.51 1.94 4.56
C VAL A 383 -9.91 2.14 3.10
N HIS A 384 -11.06 1.57 2.72
CA HIS A 384 -11.51 1.52 1.32
C HIS A 384 -12.12 2.83 0.80
N GLY A 385 -12.06 3.92 1.57
CA GLY A 385 -12.55 5.24 1.18
C GLY A 385 -14.04 5.30 0.86
N GLY A 386 -14.87 4.38 1.36
CA GLY A 386 -16.30 4.31 1.03
C GLY A 386 -16.68 3.40 -0.14
N LEU A 387 -15.73 2.87 -0.91
CA LEU A 387 -16.02 2.04 -2.09
C LEU A 387 -16.83 0.78 -1.78
N TRP A 388 -16.63 0.14 -0.63
CA TRP A 388 -17.40 -1.05 -0.24
C TRP A 388 -18.79 -0.71 0.32
N ARG A 389 -19.03 0.55 0.69
CA ARG A 389 -20.24 0.98 1.41
C ARG A 389 -21.10 1.94 0.59
N THR A 390 -20.69 2.27 -0.63
CA THR A 390 -21.50 3.07 -1.56
C THR A 390 -22.72 2.29 -2.07
N ALA A 391 -23.77 3.01 -2.47
CA ALA A 391 -25.03 2.42 -2.92
C ALA A 391 -24.94 1.72 -4.27
N TYR A 392 -23.96 2.11 -5.08
CA TYR A 392 -23.86 1.74 -6.49
C TYR A 392 -22.52 1.06 -6.78
N GLU A 393 -22.52 0.17 -7.75
CA GLU A 393 -21.30 -0.47 -8.23
C GLU A 393 -20.31 0.61 -8.68
N PRO A 394 -19.07 0.63 -8.16
CA PRO A 394 -18.08 1.65 -8.50
C PRO A 394 -17.89 1.84 -10.01
N ARG A 395 -17.89 0.74 -10.77
CA ARG A 395 -17.74 0.76 -12.24
C ARG A 395 -18.88 1.52 -12.93
N SER A 396 -20.11 1.35 -12.45
CA SER A 396 -21.28 2.03 -12.99
C SER A 396 -21.36 3.52 -12.59
N ALA A 397 -20.76 3.88 -11.45
CA ALA A 397 -20.76 5.24 -10.92
C ALA A 397 -19.57 6.09 -11.43
N LEU A 398 -18.47 5.46 -11.84
CA LEU A 398 -17.22 6.15 -12.20
C LEU A 398 -17.40 7.18 -13.33
N ASN A 399 -18.11 6.82 -14.39
CA ASN A 399 -18.35 7.73 -15.52
C ASN A 399 -19.23 8.91 -15.12
N VAL A 400 -20.21 8.69 -14.24
CA VAL A 400 -21.06 9.75 -13.70
C VAL A 400 -20.25 10.67 -12.78
N ALA A 401 -19.39 10.11 -11.93
CA ALA A 401 -18.47 10.87 -11.09
C ALA A 401 -17.52 11.74 -11.94
N ALA A 402 -16.99 11.21 -13.03
CA ALA A 402 -16.13 11.96 -13.94
C ALA A 402 -16.86 13.15 -14.57
N LEU A 403 -18.09 12.95 -15.04
CA LEU A 403 -18.93 14.02 -15.59
C LEU A 403 -19.20 15.12 -14.56
N LEU A 404 -19.56 14.74 -13.33
CA LEU A 404 -19.83 15.69 -12.24
C LEU A 404 -18.57 16.44 -11.79
N GLY A 405 -17.39 15.82 -11.89
CA GLY A 405 -16.12 16.42 -11.49
C GLY A 405 -15.45 17.30 -12.55
N MET A 406 -15.80 17.17 -13.84
CA MET A 406 -15.18 17.94 -14.93
C MET A 406 -15.12 19.47 -14.71
N PRO A 407 -16.17 20.15 -14.20
CA PRO A 407 -16.12 21.60 -13.95
C PRO A 407 -15.04 22.03 -12.97
N SER A 408 -14.66 21.16 -12.03
CA SER A 408 -13.62 21.44 -11.03
C SER A 408 -12.20 21.18 -11.54
N THR A 409 -12.03 20.43 -12.64
CA THR A 409 -10.73 20.12 -13.27
C THR A 409 -10.34 21.07 -14.41
N LEU A 410 -11.27 21.95 -14.82
CA LEU A 410 -11.08 22.95 -15.88
C LEU A 410 -10.78 24.35 -15.32
N ARG A 411 -10.73 24.50 -14.00
CA ARG A 411 -10.23 25.67 -13.28
C ARG A 411 -8.80 25.38 -12.85
#